data_AF-A0A2N0M7V1-F1
#
_entry.id   AF-A0A2N0M7V1-F1
#
_cell.length_a   1.000
_cell.length_b   1.000
_cell.length_c   1.000
_cell.angle_alpha   90.00
_cell.angle_beta   90.00
_cell.angle_gamma   90.00
#
_symmetry.space_group_name_H-M   'P 1'
#
loop_
_entity.id
_entity.type
_entity.pdbx_description
1 polymer ?
#
loop_
_entity_poly.entity_id
_entity_poly.type
_entity_poly.pdbx_seq_one_letter_code
_entity_poly.pdbx_strand_id
1 'polypeptide(L)'
;MGKTLALMPLIIGLFAVACGGGASPTAGAATPIGVESPTATPTATATSVPTTIAAATATSAPTPTATAAATSAPVPTAKAAATSAPIPTATAAATSAPIPTATAAATPALVPTITASPPPSPQAEGRPITVNAAIQDFTHEDLTVQDGATVVWTNNDGVSHTTTAQNGDWDSGRLASGQQFSLTFDEPGTFSYLCTIHPSMTATVIVTAPEPASVAPTPTSEPTPVAVSTEASIQDFSHQDLTVAVGTTIVWTNQDGVSHTTTADQGQWDSGRLREGQTFSFTFTEAGVFSYLCTIHPSMTAEVTVTN
;
A
#
# COMPACT_ATOMS: atom_id res chain seq x y z
N MET A 1 46.57 -33.65 33.95
CA MET A 1 45.45 -32.82 33.44
C MET A 1 45.40 -33.04 31.93
N GLY A 2 44.46 -33.73 31.29
CA GLY A 2 43.09 -34.05 31.63
C GLY A 2 42.16 -33.47 30.57
N LYS A 3 41.94 -34.17 29.44
CA LYS A 3 40.62 -34.43 28.81
C LYS A 3 40.77 -35.03 27.41
N THR A 4 40.45 -36.32 27.37
CA THR A 4 40.20 -37.18 26.22
C THR A 4 38.96 -36.70 25.46
N LEU A 5 39.07 -36.52 24.15
CA LEU A 5 37.94 -36.31 23.25
C LEU A 5 37.29 -37.67 22.96
N ALA A 6 36.07 -37.88 23.46
CA ALA A 6 35.26 -39.04 23.13
C ALA A 6 34.48 -38.75 21.84
N LEU A 7 34.78 -39.50 20.77
CA LEU A 7 33.90 -39.66 19.62
C LEU A 7 32.67 -40.47 20.06
N MET A 8 31.47 -39.93 19.86
CA MET A 8 30.23 -40.72 19.86
C MET A 8 30.00 -41.30 18.44
N PRO A 9 29.72 -42.60 18.29
CA PRO A 9 29.30 -43.17 17.02
C PRO A 9 27.81 -42.93 16.78
N LEU A 10 27.48 -42.40 15.60
CA LEU A 10 26.13 -42.34 15.06
C LEU A 10 25.70 -43.76 14.66
N ILE A 11 24.71 -44.31 15.36
CA ILE A 11 24.06 -45.58 15.00
C ILE A 11 23.11 -45.30 13.84
N ILE A 12 23.53 -45.66 12.64
CA ILE A 12 22.69 -45.69 11.43
C ILE A 12 21.80 -46.94 11.53
N GLY A 13 20.52 -46.72 11.80
CA GLY A 13 19.48 -47.74 11.77
C GLY A 13 19.19 -48.16 10.34
N LEU A 14 19.53 -49.41 10.03
CA LEU A 14 19.21 -50.15 8.82
C LEU A 14 17.71 -50.55 8.84
N PHE A 15 16.89 -49.96 7.98
CA PHE A 15 15.62 -50.56 7.57
C PHE A 15 15.70 -50.93 6.09
N ALA A 16 15.95 -52.21 5.85
CA ALA A 16 15.73 -52.84 4.56
C ALA A 16 14.28 -53.33 4.50
N VAL A 17 13.51 -52.86 3.52
CA VAL A 17 12.29 -53.53 3.04
C VAL A 17 12.32 -53.51 1.52
N ALA A 18 11.90 -54.65 0.99
CA ALA A 18 12.33 -55.24 -0.27
C ALA A 18 11.74 -54.58 -1.53
N CYS A 19 12.54 -54.66 -2.59
CA CYS A 19 12.10 -54.54 -3.97
C CYS A 19 11.41 -55.85 -4.40
N GLY A 20 10.26 -55.75 -5.07
CA GLY A 20 9.54 -56.89 -5.63
C GLY A 20 8.55 -56.43 -6.70
N GLY A 21 8.98 -56.43 -7.96
CA GLY A 21 8.11 -56.24 -9.11
C GLY A 21 7.27 -57.47 -9.43
N GLY A 22 6.24 -57.31 -10.26
CA GLY A 22 5.53 -58.44 -10.83
C GLY A 22 4.15 -58.14 -11.39
N ALA A 23 4.13 -57.82 -12.69
CA ALA A 23 3.19 -58.30 -13.72
C ALA A 23 1.66 -58.26 -13.51
N SER A 24 1.03 -57.61 -14.49
CA SER A 24 -0.36 -57.73 -14.97
C SER A 24 -0.72 -59.16 -15.42
N PRO A 25 -2.01 -59.55 -15.39
CA PRO A 25 -2.60 -60.15 -16.60
C PRO A 25 -4.05 -59.70 -16.92
N THR A 26 -4.22 -59.32 -18.20
CA THR A 26 -5.17 -59.82 -19.22
C THR A 26 -6.62 -60.21 -18.88
N ALA A 27 -7.55 -59.42 -19.44
CA ALA A 27 -8.72 -59.70 -20.29
C ALA A 27 -9.70 -60.90 -20.10
N GLY A 28 -10.98 -60.57 -20.26
CA GLY A 28 -12.11 -61.42 -20.72
C GLY A 28 -13.45 -60.73 -20.35
N ALA A 29 -14.19 -60.00 -21.21
CA ALA A 29 -15.04 -60.43 -22.34
C ALA A 29 -16.04 -61.55 -21.97
N ALA A 30 -17.35 -61.54 -22.28
CA ALA A 30 -18.25 -60.63 -22.96
C ALA A 30 -19.72 -61.13 -22.87
N THR A 31 -20.70 -60.22 -23.06
CA THR A 31 -21.99 -60.35 -23.83
C THR A 31 -23.15 -61.26 -23.38
N PRO A 32 -24.37 -61.17 -23.99
CA PRO A 32 -25.14 -60.00 -24.49
C PRO A 32 -26.66 -60.13 -24.20
N ILE A 33 -27.48 -59.08 -24.43
CA ILE A 33 -28.78 -59.15 -25.17
C ILE A 33 -29.05 -57.75 -25.77
N GLY A 34 -29.31 -57.67 -27.08
CA GLY A 34 -29.74 -56.46 -27.77
C GLY A 34 -31.19 -56.55 -28.24
N VAL A 35 -31.78 -55.42 -28.62
CA VAL A 35 -32.80 -55.33 -29.68
C VAL A 35 -33.01 -53.88 -30.15
N GLU A 36 -32.81 -53.71 -31.46
CA GLU A 36 -33.55 -52.91 -32.46
C GLU A 36 -33.37 -51.38 -32.65
N SER A 37 -33.24 -51.06 -33.94
CA SER A 37 -33.23 -49.78 -34.64
C SER A 37 -34.61 -49.55 -35.27
N PRO A 38 -35.07 -48.31 -35.52
CA PRO A 38 -34.96 -47.82 -36.91
C PRO A 38 -34.71 -46.30 -37.09
N THR A 39 -33.93 -46.02 -38.14
CA THR A 39 -33.94 -44.95 -39.15
C THR A 39 -34.87 -43.72 -39.00
N ALA A 40 -34.29 -42.51 -39.07
CA ALA A 40 -34.75 -41.41 -39.95
C ALA A 40 -33.72 -40.26 -40.04
N THR A 41 -33.36 -39.90 -41.28
CA THR A 41 -32.65 -38.66 -41.69
C THR A 41 -33.67 -37.52 -41.85
N PRO A 42 -33.27 -36.24 -41.69
CA PRO A 42 -33.12 -35.45 -42.92
C PRO A 42 -31.88 -34.52 -42.96
N THR A 43 -31.46 -34.31 -44.20
CA THR A 43 -30.43 -33.43 -44.76
C THR A 43 -30.84 -31.94 -44.78
N ALA A 44 -29.90 -31.00 -44.57
CA ALA A 44 -29.62 -29.81 -45.41
C ALA A 44 -28.61 -28.87 -44.69
N THR A 45 -27.37 -28.77 -45.15
CA THR A 45 -26.83 -27.77 -46.12
C THR A 45 -26.28 -26.51 -45.44
N ALA A 46 -24.96 -26.43 -45.27
CA ALA A 46 -24.24 -25.18 -45.08
C ALA A 46 -23.28 -25.00 -46.25
N THR A 47 -23.64 -24.10 -47.17
CA THR A 47 -22.86 -23.73 -48.35
C THR A 47 -21.81 -22.70 -47.95
N SER A 48 -20.53 -23.08 -48.10
CA SER A 48 -19.38 -22.18 -48.14
C SER A 48 -19.34 -21.37 -49.45
N VAL A 49 -19.01 -20.09 -49.39
CA VAL A 49 -18.48 -19.36 -50.55
C VAL A 49 -17.30 -18.46 -50.11
N PRO A 50 -16.12 -18.59 -50.74
CA PRO A 50 -15.03 -17.64 -50.64
C PRO A 50 -15.13 -16.58 -51.76
N THR A 51 -14.62 -15.38 -51.54
CA THR A 51 -14.37 -14.43 -52.65
C THR A 51 -13.08 -13.68 -52.39
N THR A 52 -12.07 -14.04 -53.18
CA THR A 52 -10.91 -13.22 -53.49
C THR A 52 -11.25 -12.28 -54.66
N ILE A 53 -10.56 -11.14 -54.79
CA ILE A 53 -9.84 -10.72 -56.01
C ILE A 53 -9.22 -9.30 -55.85
N ALA A 54 -7.95 -9.26 -56.26
CA ALA A 54 -7.13 -8.20 -56.88
C ALA A 54 -6.79 -6.87 -56.16
N ALA A 55 -5.51 -6.84 -55.77
CA ALA A 55 -4.47 -5.86 -56.13
C ALA A 55 -4.84 -4.62 -56.98
N ALA A 56 -4.43 -3.45 -56.48
CA ALA A 56 -3.98 -2.31 -57.28
C ALA A 56 -2.93 -1.48 -56.50
N THR A 57 -1.69 -1.53 -57.00
CA THR A 57 -0.67 -0.46 -57.12
C THR A 57 -0.62 0.66 -56.08
N ALA A 58 0.45 0.68 -55.29
CA ALA A 58 0.91 1.84 -54.54
C ALA A 58 1.72 2.79 -55.44
N THR A 59 1.31 4.05 -55.50
CA THR A 59 2.09 5.15 -56.09
C THR A 59 2.00 6.38 -55.18
N SER A 60 3.16 7.04 -55.04
CA SER A 60 3.38 8.43 -54.60
C SER A 60 3.59 8.71 -53.11
N ALA A 61 4.86 8.97 -52.79
CA ALA A 61 5.29 9.93 -51.75
C ALA A 61 4.73 11.33 -52.05
N PRO A 62 4.66 12.22 -51.03
CA PRO A 62 5.72 13.23 -50.99
C PRO A 62 6.24 13.58 -49.59
N THR A 63 7.52 13.95 -49.60
CA THR A 63 8.26 14.74 -48.61
C THR A 63 7.59 16.11 -48.37
N PRO A 64 7.74 16.69 -47.17
CA PRO A 64 8.08 18.12 -47.08
C PRO A 64 9.41 18.27 -46.31
N THR A 65 10.52 18.57 -46.98
CA THR A 65 11.05 19.92 -47.27
C THR A 65 11.11 20.81 -46.03
N ALA A 66 12.31 20.88 -45.47
CA ALA A 66 12.76 22.04 -44.71
C ALA A 66 12.97 23.24 -45.67
N THR A 67 12.50 24.43 -45.30
CA THR A 67 13.08 25.71 -45.76
C THR A 67 12.82 26.77 -44.69
N ALA A 68 13.85 27.59 -44.49
CA ALA A 68 14.09 28.48 -43.37
C ALA A 68 13.46 29.89 -43.49
N ALA A 69 13.47 30.55 -42.33
CA ALA A 69 13.74 31.98 -42.09
C ALA A 69 12.76 33.05 -42.59
N ALA A 70 12.18 33.80 -41.64
CA ALA A 70 12.38 35.25 -41.45
C ALA A 70 11.67 35.70 -40.15
N THR A 71 12.39 36.12 -39.11
CA THR A 71 12.66 37.54 -38.74
C THR A 71 11.45 38.29 -38.16
N SER A 72 11.53 38.58 -36.86
CA SER A 72 11.24 39.87 -36.18
C SER A 72 10.46 39.67 -34.87
N ALA A 73 11.18 39.79 -33.75
CA ALA A 73 10.62 40.00 -32.43
C ALA A 73 10.64 41.50 -32.09
N PRO A 74 9.60 42.07 -31.48
CA PRO A 74 9.73 43.31 -30.73
C PRO A 74 10.03 43.04 -29.25
N VAL A 75 11.04 43.75 -28.77
CA VAL A 75 11.49 43.89 -27.39
C VAL A 75 10.53 44.80 -26.61
N PRO A 76 10.08 44.46 -25.39
CA PRO A 76 9.68 45.46 -24.42
C PRO A 76 10.84 45.77 -23.45
N THR A 77 11.29 47.01 -23.49
CA THR A 77 12.31 47.58 -22.60
C THR A 77 11.67 47.93 -21.26
N ALA A 78 11.99 47.19 -20.19
CA ALA A 78 11.67 47.60 -18.82
C ALA A 78 12.78 48.54 -18.31
N LYS A 79 12.42 49.81 -18.10
CA LYS A 79 13.28 50.87 -17.57
C LYS A 79 13.40 50.73 -16.05
N ALA A 80 14.60 50.40 -15.58
CA ALA A 80 14.99 50.54 -14.18
C ALA A 80 15.36 52.00 -13.86
N ALA A 81 14.93 52.50 -12.71
CA ALA A 81 15.52 53.66 -12.05
C ALA A 81 15.25 53.58 -10.54
N ALA A 82 16.21 53.06 -9.80
CA ALA A 82 16.35 53.28 -8.37
C ALA A 82 17.46 54.33 -8.16
N THR A 83 17.18 55.37 -7.38
CA THR A 83 18.14 56.42 -7.02
C THR A 83 18.12 56.57 -5.51
N SER A 84 19.29 56.43 -4.88
CA SER A 84 19.52 56.55 -3.45
C SER A 84 19.85 57.98 -3.03
N ALA A 85 19.23 58.41 -1.90
CA ALA A 85 19.72 59.26 -0.78
C ALA A 85 20.32 60.67 -1.07
N PRO A 86 20.16 61.68 -0.18
CA PRO A 86 20.68 61.65 1.19
C PRO A 86 19.82 62.33 2.30
N ILE A 87 20.27 62.10 3.54
CA ILE A 87 19.83 62.67 4.84
C ILE A 87 20.23 64.16 4.95
N PRO A 88 19.45 65.00 5.68
CA PRO A 88 20.08 65.77 6.75
C PRO A 88 19.30 65.83 8.08
N THR A 89 20.09 65.99 9.13
CA THR A 89 19.83 66.20 10.56
C THR A 89 19.16 67.54 10.89
N ALA A 90 18.29 67.59 11.91
CA ALA A 90 18.17 68.74 12.81
C ALA A 90 17.51 68.38 14.16
N THR A 91 18.02 69.04 15.20
CA THR A 91 17.90 68.83 16.65
C THR A 91 16.85 69.77 17.28
N ALA A 92 16.32 69.37 18.45
CA ALA A 92 15.88 70.16 19.64
C ALA A 92 14.42 69.91 20.04
N ALA A 93 13.95 70.10 21.27
CA ALA A 93 14.43 69.91 22.64
C ALA A 93 13.24 70.34 23.54
N ALA A 94 13.09 69.68 24.70
CA ALA A 94 12.36 70.07 25.91
C ALA A 94 10.83 70.29 25.88
N THR A 95 10.11 69.63 26.79
CA THR A 95 9.71 70.22 28.09
C THR A 95 8.86 69.21 28.89
N SER A 96 9.32 68.86 30.09
CA SER A 96 8.55 68.14 31.10
C SER A 96 7.75 69.12 31.97
N ALA A 97 6.51 68.75 32.33
CA ALA A 97 5.78 69.32 33.47
C ALA A 97 4.91 68.23 34.13
N PRO A 98 4.60 68.34 35.45
CA PRO A 98 4.23 67.20 36.30
C PRO A 98 2.71 67.00 36.53
N ILE A 99 2.34 65.73 36.77
CA ILE A 99 1.40 65.13 37.76
C ILE A 99 0.07 65.85 38.09
N PRO A 100 -1.07 65.13 38.05
CA PRO A 100 -1.69 64.79 39.34
C PRO A 100 -1.92 63.29 39.53
N THR A 101 -1.57 62.84 40.74
CA THR A 101 -1.83 61.53 41.32
C THR A 101 -3.34 61.35 41.50
N ALA A 102 -3.94 60.40 40.79
CA ALA A 102 -5.25 59.86 41.12
C ALA A 102 -5.06 58.51 41.80
N THR A 103 -5.15 58.51 43.13
CA THR A 103 -5.29 57.29 43.94
C THR A 103 -6.67 56.71 43.67
N ALA A 104 -6.76 55.78 42.70
CA ALA A 104 -7.89 54.89 42.57
C ALA A 104 -7.63 53.66 43.45
N ALA A 105 -8.49 53.48 44.45
CA ALA A 105 -8.51 52.30 45.29
C ALA A 105 -8.71 51.05 44.42
N ALA A 106 -7.77 50.10 44.51
CA ALA A 106 -7.83 48.84 43.79
C ALA A 106 -8.96 47.97 44.38
N THR A 107 -10.03 47.82 43.61
CA THR A 107 -10.96 46.70 43.77
C THR A 107 -10.18 45.41 43.47
N PRO A 108 -10.24 44.36 44.31
CA PRO A 108 -9.63 43.08 43.97
C PRO A 108 -10.36 42.50 42.75
N ALA A 109 -9.72 42.61 41.57
CA ALA A 109 -10.14 41.86 40.40
C ALA A 109 -9.90 40.37 40.68
N LEU A 110 -10.93 39.54 40.50
CA LEU A 110 -10.78 38.09 40.46
C LEU A 110 -9.71 37.78 39.40
N VAL A 111 -8.61 37.17 39.85
CA VAL A 111 -7.61 36.59 38.96
C VAL A 111 -8.34 35.49 38.18
N PRO A 112 -8.48 35.54 36.83
CA PRO A 112 -8.95 34.39 36.10
C PRO A 112 -7.92 33.29 36.31
N THR A 113 -8.37 32.17 36.86
CA THR A 113 -7.57 30.95 36.91
C THR A 113 -7.23 30.59 35.46
N ILE A 114 -6.00 30.86 35.04
CA ILE A 114 -5.44 30.29 33.82
C ILE A 114 -5.31 28.80 34.07
N THR A 115 -6.33 28.03 33.69
CA THR A 115 -6.18 26.58 33.53
C THR A 115 -5.14 26.40 32.44
N ALA A 116 -3.92 26.01 32.83
CA ALA A 116 -2.87 25.70 31.89
C ALA A 116 -3.40 24.62 30.94
N SER A 117 -3.36 24.91 29.63
CA SER A 117 -3.59 23.90 28.60
C SER A 117 -2.60 22.76 28.86
N PRO A 118 -3.03 21.48 28.84
CA PRO A 118 -2.11 20.37 29.01
C PRO A 118 -0.98 20.47 27.96
N PRO A 119 0.26 20.11 28.33
CA PRO A 119 1.35 20.05 27.36
C PRO A 119 0.95 19.11 26.20
N PRO A 120 1.35 19.41 24.95
CA PRO A 120 1.11 18.48 23.85
C PRO A 120 1.66 17.11 24.24
N SER A 121 0.81 16.10 24.13
CA SER A 121 1.23 14.71 24.34
C SER A 121 2.40 14.43 23.40
N PRO A 122 3.48 13.74 23.83
CA PRO A 122 4.56 13.38 22.93
C PRO A 122 3.99 12.50 21.82
N GLN A 123 3.87 13.08 20.62
CA GLN A 123 3.49 12.36 19.42
C GLN A 123 4.57 11.31 19.21
N ALA A 124 4.18 10.04 19.31
CA ALA A 124 5.09 8.94 19.03
C ALA A 124 5.62 9.15 17.60
N GLU A 125 6.93 9.37 17.46
CA GLU A 125 7.58 9.46 16.15
C GLU A 125 7.54 8.06 15.51
N GLY A 126 6.38 7.74 14.93
CA GLY A 126 6.17 6.59 14.09
C GLY A 126 7.06 6.72 12.86
N ARG A 127 7.67 5.61 12.46
CA ARG A 127 8.39 5.49 11.18
C ARG A 127 7.52 6.07 10.06
N PRO A 128 8.03 6.91 9.15
CA PRO A 128 7.21 7.49 8.10
C PRO A 128 6.58 6.37 7.27
N ILE A 129 5.25 6.29 7.28
CA ILE A 129 4.50 5.33 6.47
C ILE A 129 4.43 5.94 5.07
N THR A 130 5.27 5.46 4.16
CA THR A 130 5.23 5.86 2.74
C THR A 130 4.28 4.96 1.98
N VAL A 131 3.31 5.54 1.30
CA VAL A 131 2.36 4.84 0.43
C VAL A 131 2.60 5.33 -0.99
N ASN A 132 2.99 4.42 -1.89
CA ASN A 132 3.22 4.76 -3.29
C ASN A 132 1.91 4.65 -4.05
N ALA A 133 1.61 5.68 -4.84
CA ALA A 133 0.44 5.73 -5.69
C ALA A 133 0.84 5.92 -7.15
N ALA A 134 0.12 5.29 -8.08
CA ALA A 134 0.38 5.38 -9.51
C ALA A 134 -0.73 6.15 -10.24
N ILE A 135 -0.33 7.06 -11.12
CA ILE A 135 -1.20 7.62 -12.16
C ILE A 135 -0.90 6.84 -13.43
N GLN A 136 -1.84 6.01 -13.84
CA GLN A 136 -1.69 5.12 -14.99
C GLN A 136 -3.02 4.91 -15.69
N ASP A 137 -2.99 4.71 -17.00
CA ASP A 137 -4.16 4.42 -17.83
C ASP A 137 -5.27 5.48 -17.69
N PHE A 138 -4.90 6.75 -17.47
CA PHE A 138 -5.84 7.84 -17.14
C PHE A 138 -6.69 7.54 -15.90
N THR A 139 -6.12 6.91 -14.88
CA THR A 139 -6.79 6.63 -13.60
C THR A 139 -6.00 7.15 -12.41
N HIS A 140 -6.74 7.49 -11.36
CA HIS A 140 -6.24 7.65 -10.00
C HIS A 140 -6.84 6.52 -9.16
N GLU A 141 -6.07 5.99 -8.22
CA GLU A 141 -6.55 4.98 -7.28
C GLU A 141 -7.09 5.65 -5.99
N ASP A 142 -8.12 5.05 -5.42
CA ASP A 142 -8.56 5.40 -4.07
C ASP A 142 -7.59 4.82 -3.04
N LEU A 143 -7.21 5.62 -2.06
CA LEU A 143 -6.23 5.25 -1.05
C LEU A 143 -6.86 5.28 0.33
N THR A 144 -6.48 4.32 1.19
CA THR A 144 -6.71 4.39 2.63
C THR A 144 -5.36 4.37 3.33
N VAL A 145 -5.07 5.41 4.12
CA VAL A 145 -3.77 5.61 4.79
C VAL A 145 -3.99 5.98 6.25
N GLN A 146 -3.00 5.73 7.10
CA GLN A 146 -3.02 6.20 8.48
C GLN A 146 -2.61 7.68 8.56
N ASP A 147 -3.06 8.36 9.61
CA ASP A 147 -2.55 9.67 10.00
C ASP A 147 -1.00 9.71 10.06
N GLY A 148 -0.42 10.77 9.52
CA GLY A 148 1.02 10.95 9.35
C GLY A 148 1.62 10.18 8.15
N ALA A 149 0.81 9.48 7.34
CA ALA A 149 1.30 8.82 6.15
C ALA A 149 1.68 9.83 5.05
N THR A 150 2.76 9.53 4.33
CA THR A 150 3.19 10.27 3.14
C THR A 150 2.82 9.48 1.89
N VAL A 151 1.91 10.03 1.09
CA VAL A 151 1.56 9.47 -0.22
C VAL A 151 2.51 10.02 -1.27
N VAL A 152 3.06 9.14 -2.13
CA VAL A 152 3.94 9.49 -3.24
C VAL A 152 3.28 9.07 -4.54
N TRP A 153 2.70 10.03 -5.27
CA TRP A 153 2.13 9.80 -6.59
C TRP A 153 3.22 9.81 -7.66
N THR A 154 3.23 8.81 -8.52
CA THR A 154 4.11 8.72 -9.69
C THR A 154 3.27 8.74 -10.96
N ASN A 155 3.59 9.63 -11.90
CA ASN A 155 2.98 9.59 -13.22
C ASN A 155 3.65 8.52 -14.09
N ASN A 156 2.97 7.40 -14.31
CA ASN A 156 3.43 6.31 -15.18
C ASN A 156 2.90 6.43 -16.61
N ASP A 157 1.98 7.36 -16.88
CA ASP A 157 1.47 7.63 -18.22
C ASP A 157 2.45 8.45 -19.07
N GLY A 158 2.25 8.41 -20.39
CA GLY A 158 3.02 9.20 -21.36
C GLY A 158 2.57 10.67 -21.47
N VAL A 159 1.39 10.99 -20.95
CA VAL A 159 0.86 12.36 -20.90
C VAL A 159 0.98 12.91 -19.48
N SER A 160 0.80 14.22 -19.31
CA SER A 160 0.93 14.83 -17.99
C SER A 160 -0.36 14.84 -17.21
N HIS A 161 -0.22 14.67 -15.90
CA HIS A 161 -1.33 14.67 -14.94
C HIS A 161 -1.04 15.61 -13.77
N THR A 162 -2.05 15.82 -12.93
CA THR A 162 -1.93 16.50 -11.64
C THR A 162 -2.64 15.67 -10.58
N THR A 163 -2.24 15.81 -9.32
CA THR A 163 -3.06 15.45 -8.17
C THR A 163 -3.45 16.74 -7.48
N THR A 164 -4.73 17.11 -7.59
CA THR A 164 -5.23 18.40 -7.13
C THR A 164 -6.46 18.19 -6.28
N ALA A 165 -6.41 18.66 -5.04
CA ALA A 165 -7.54 18.61 -4.11
C ALA A 165 -8.74 19.34 -4.70
N GLN A 166 -9.93 18.77 -4.59
CA GLN A 166 -11.15 19.42 -5.10
C GLN A 166 -11.52 20.67 -4.31
N ASN A 167 -11.13 20.74 -3.03
CA ASN A 167 -11.31 21.89 -2.16
C ASN A 167 -10.16 22.92 -2.25
N GLY A 168 -9.10 22.61 -3.02
CA GLY A 168 -7.95 23.49 -3.21
C GLY A 168 -6.83 23.37 -2.17
N ASP A 169 -6.89 22.39 -1.26
CA ASP A 169 -5.90 22.21 -0.19
C ASP A 169 -4.50 21.85 -0.71
N TRP A 170 -4.40 21.19 -1.87
CA TRP A 170 -3.12 20.93 -2.53
C TRP A 170 -3.25 20.88 -4.05
N ASP A 171 -2.11 21.11 -4.71
CA ASP A 171 -1.90 20.88 -6.14
C ASP A 171 -0.46 20.42 -6.37
N SER A 172 -0.28 19.26 -6.99
CA SER A 172 1.04 18.77 -7.39
C SER A 172 1.71 19.63 -8.47
N GLY A 173 0.92 20.47 -9.16
CA GLY A 173 1.30 21.01 -10.46
C GLY A 173 1.40 19.90 -11.51
N ARG A 174 1.93 20.25 -12.68
CA ARG A 174 2.05 19.33 -13.82
C ARG A 174 3.14 18.28 -13.56
N LEU A 175 2.73 17.01 -13.45
CA LEU A 175 3.62 15.85 -13.39
C LEU A 175 3.84 15.32 -14.80
N ALA A 176 5.05 15.47 -15.34
CA ALA A 176 5.46 14.78 -16.56
C ALA A 176 5.64 13.28 -16.32
N SER A 177 5.75 12.49 -17.39
CA SER A 177 6.01 11.05 -17.30
C SER A 177 7.23 10.75 -16.43
N GLY A 178 7.10 9.83 -15.49
CA GLY A 178 8.09 9.45 -14.48
C GLY A 178 8.27 10.44 -13.32
N GLN A 179 7.59 11.60 -13.33
CA GLN A 179 7.68 12.55 -12.22
C GLN A 179 6.81 12.14 -11.04
N GLN A 180 7.23 12.60 -9.87
CA GLN A 180 6.60 12.29 -8.61
C GLN A 180 6.22 13.55 -7.84
N PHE A 181 5.15 13.44 -7.06
CA PHE A 181 4.74 14.40 -6.04
C PHE A 181 4.47 13.64 -4.74
N SER A 182 4.80 14.24 -3.60
CA SER A 182 4.57 13.64 -2.30
C SER A 182 3.85 14.61 -1.36
N LEU A 183 2.86 14.11 -0.63
CA LEU A 183 2.15 14.86 0.41
C LEU A 183 1.97 13.99 1.66
N THR A 184 2.24 14.58 2.82
CA THR A 184 1.96 13.97 4.12
C THR A 184 0.56 14.40 4.58
N PHE A 185 -0.22 13.43 5.05
CA PHE A 185 -1.56 13.64 5.57
C PHE A 185 -1.55 13.48 7.10
N ASP A 186 -1.51 14.61 7.81
CA ASP A 186 -1.42 14.68 9.28
C ASP A 186 -2.77 14.93 9.96
N GLU A 187 -3.87 14.88 9.19
CA GLU A 187 -5.21 15.01 9.74
C GLU A 187 -6.11 13.90 9.19
N PRO A 188 -6.85 13.18 10.06
CA PRO A 188 -7.82 12.20 9.62
C PRO A 188 -8.98 12.85 8.88
N GLY A 189 -9.43 12.22 7.80
CA GLY A 189 -10.47 12.77 6.95
C GLY A 189 -10.59 12.05 5.61
N THR A 190 -11.49 12.56 4.77
CA THR A 190 -11.64 12.11 3.39
C THR A 190 -11.32 13.26 2.46
N PHE A 191 -10.32 13.07 1.61
CA PHE A 191 -9.77 14.07 0.72
C PHE A 191 -10.03 13.68 -0.73
N SER A 192 -11.04 14.30 -1.34
CA SER A 192 -11.34 14.10 -2.76
C SER A 192 -10.41 14.93 -3.64
N TYR A 193 -9.87 14.31 -4.69
CA TYR A 193 -8.94 14.96 -5.61
C TYR A 193 -9.20 14.57 -7.06
N LEU A 194 -8.66 15.37 -7.97
CA LEU A 194 -8.78 15.17 -9.40
C LEU A 194 -7.51 15.54 -10.16
N CYS A 195 -7.46 15.18 -11.44
CA CYS A 195 -6.51 15.75 -12.41
C CYS A 195 -7.14 16.95 -13.10
N THR A 196 -6.52 18.12 -13.01
CA THR A 196 -7.05 19.36 -13.62
C THR A 196 -6.95 19.36 -15.15
N ILE A 197 -6.04 18.56 -15.71
CA ILE A 197 -5.85 18.38 -17.17
C ILE A 197 -6.92 17.43 -17.73
N HIS A 198 -7.33 16.43 -16.95
CA HIS A 198 -8.28 15.39 -17.33
C HIS A 198 -9.37 15.27 -16.23
N PRO A 199 -10.41 16.13 -16.23
CA PRO A 199 -11.32 16.28 -15.09
C PRO A 199 -12.13 15.04 -14.70
N SER A 200 -12.20 14.03 -15.57
CA SER A 200 -12.85 12.74 -15.26
C SER A 200 -12.01 11.85 -14.33
N MET A 201 -10.72 12.16 -14.16
CA MET A 201 -9.83 11.41 -13.26
C MET A 201 -10.01 11.90 -11.83
N THR A 202 -10.95 11.31 -11.11
CA THR A 202 -11.24 11.62 -9.70
C THR A 202 -10.90 10.43 -8.82
N ALA A 203 -10.44 10.69 -7.59
CA ALA A 203 -10.23 9.68 -6.57
C ALA A 203 -10.28 10.31 -5.17
N THR A 204 -10.11 9.48 -4.15
CA THR A 204 -10.15 9.85 -2.73
C THR A 204 -8.93 9.31 -1.97
N VAL A 205 -8.43 10.10 -1.03
CA VAL A 205 -7.56 9.62 0.04
C VAL A 205 -8.37 9.63 1.33
N ILE A 206 -8.55 8.47 1.95
CA ILE A 206 -9.15 8.31 3.27
C ILE A 206 -8.01 8.19 4.26
N VAL A 207 -7.90 9.16 5.16
CA VAL A 207 -6.92 9.18 6.25
C VAL A 207 -7.64 8.74 7.51
N THR A 208 -7.30 7.56 8.00
CA THR A 208 -7.84 7.06 9.26
C THR A 208 -7.04 7.67 10.41
N ALA A 209 -7.75 8.12 11.44
CA ALA A 209 -7.09 8.50 12.69
C ALA A 209 -6.28 7.31 13.18
N PRO A 210 -5.10 7.54 13.81
CA PRO A 210 -4.46 6.46 14.52
C PRO A 210 -5.48 6.04 15.56
N GLU A 211 -5.83 4.75 15.57
CA GLU A 211 -6.74 4.23 16.58
C GLU A 211 -6.25 4.75 17.93
N PRO A 212 -7.09 5.44 18.72
CA PRO A 212 -6.66 5.99 19.98
C PRO A 212 -6.06 4.84 20.75
N ALA A 213 -4.76 4.93 21.06
CA ALA A 213 -4.08 3.94 21.86
C ALA A 213 -5.00 3.65 23.05
N SER A 214 -5.58 2.46 23.06
CA SER A 214 -6.55 2.07 24.07
C SER A 214 -5.93 2.44 25.40
N VAL A 215 -6.56 3.37 26.11
CA VAL A 215 -6.05 3.83 27.39
C VAL A 215 -6.25 2.64 28.32
N ALA A 216 -5.25 1.76 28.35
CA ALA A 216 -5.23 0.66 29.28
C ALA A 216 -5.48 1.26 30.66
N PRO A 217 -6.39 0.70 31.48
CA PRO A 217 -6.57 1.18 32.84
C PRO A 217 -5.20 1.20 33.52
N THR A 218 -4.94 2.21 34.35
CA THR A 218 -3.71 2.32 35.14
C THR A 218 -3.29 0.94 35.66
N PRO A 219 -2.08 0.44 35.35
CA PRO A 219 -1.70 -0.90 35.75
C PRO A 219 -1.67 -0.94 37.28
N THR A 220 -2.71 -1.51 37.87
CA THR A 220 -2.52 -2.31 39.08
C THR A 220 -1.55 -3.39 38.65
N SER A 221 -0.35 -3.45 39.23
CA SER A 221 0.75 -4.34 38.82
C SER A 221 0.26 -5.74 38.42
N GLU A 222 -0.05 -5.89 37.14
CA GLU A 222 -0.43 -7.12 36.48
C GLU A 222 0.86 -7.67 35.86
N PRO A 223 1.15 -8.97 36.00
CA PRO A 223 2.43 -9.51 35.58
C PRO A 223 2.69 -9.15 34.12
N THR A 224 3.91 -8.71 33.82
CA THR A 224 4.43 -8.48 32.47
C THR A 224 3.89 -9.56 31.52
N PRO A 225 3.08 -9.25 30.50
CA PRO A 225 2.66 -10.27 29.54
C PRO A 225 3.93 -10.76 28.87
N VAL A 226 4.27 -12.03 29.12
CA VAL A 226 5.31 -12.73 28.40
C VAL A 226 4.88 -12.69 26.94
N ALA A 227 5.71 -12.15 26.05
CA ALA A 227 5.41 -12.15 24.61
C ALA A 227 5.15 -13.60 24.19
N VAL A 228 3.89 -13.92 23.88
CA VAL A 228 3.50 -15.27 23.45
C VAL A 228 3.70 -15.29 21.94
N SER A 229 4.66 -16.08 21.48
CA SER A 229 4.86 -16.34 20.06
C SER A 229 4.47 -17.77 19.74
N THR A 230 3.74 -17.96 18.65
CA THR A 230 3.33 -19.27 18.12
C THR A 230 3.92 -19.44 16.73
N GLU A 231 4.62 -20.54 16.51
CA GLU A 231 5.18 -20.88 15.20
C GLU A 231 4.14 -21.61 14.34
N ALA A 232 4.11 -21.30 13.05
CA ALA A 232 3.29 -21.97 12.04
C ALA A 232 4.16 -22.30 10.83
N SER A 233 3.95 -23.46 10.20
CA SER A 233 4.84 -23.93 9.12
C SER A 233 4.08 -24.16 7.83
N ILE A 234 4.41 -23.45 6.75
CA ILE A 234 3.85 -23.75 5.42
C ILE A 234 4.64 -24.94 4.88
N GLN A 235 3.98 -26.10 4.80
CA GLN A 235 4.57 -27.33 4.32
C GLN A 235 3.53 -28.20 3.63
N ASP A 236 3.97 -29.04 2.72
CA ASP A 236 3.12 -30.00 1.99
C ASP A 236 1.96 -29.30 1.24
N PHE A 237 2.18 -28.07 0.77
CA PHE A 237 1.14 -27.22 0.18
C PHE A 237 -0.08 -27.04 1.11
N SER A 238 0.15 -26.90 2.42
CA SER A 238 -0.91 -26.67 3.42
C SER A 238 -0.59 -25.50 4.35
N HIS A 239 -1.66 -24.81 4.77
CA HIS A 239 -1.67 -23.95 5.94
C HIS A 239 -2.24 -24.70 7.15
N GLN A 240 -2.04 -24.19 8.38
CA GLN A 240 -2.65 -24.74 9.59
C GLN A 240 -3.74 -23.80 10.08
N ASP A 241 -4.85 -24.37 10.55
CA ASP A 241 -5.76 -23.62 11.41
C ASP A 241 -5.12 -23.41 12.79
N LEU A 242 -5.21 -22.20 13.31
CA LEU A 242 -4.57 -21.81 14.56
C LEU A 242 -5.61 -21.23 15.52
N THR A 243 -5.47 -21.53 16.81
CA THR A 243 -6.22 -20.87 17.87
C THR A 243 -5.24 -20.25 18.84
N VAL A 244 -5.27 -18.93 18.98
CA VAL A 244 -4.34 -18.15 19.80
C VAL A 244 -5.08 -17.14 20.68
N ALA A 245 -4.44 -16.67 21.74
CA ALA A 245 -4.99 -15.59 22.56
C ALA A 245 -4.70 -14.22 21.93
N VAL A 246 -5.52 -13.21 22.22
CA VAL A 246 -5.21 -11.81 21.89
C VAL A 246 -3.83 -11.44 22.45
N GLY A 247 -3.04 -10.73 21.64
CA GLY A 247 -1.66 -10.37 21.93
C GLY A 247 -0.63 -11.40 21.46
N THR A 248 -1.05 -12.54 20.88
CA THR A 248 -0.12 -13.54 20.34
C THR A 248 0.48 -13.07 19.01
N THR A 249 1.80 -13.22 18.87
CA THR A 249 2.50 -13.11 17.59
C THR A 249 2.58 -14.48 16.92
N ILE A 250 2.05 -14.62 15.71
CA ILE A 250 2.27 -15.83 14.91
C ILE A 250 3.46 -15.60 13.99
N VAL A 251 4.37 -16.57 13.93
CA VAL A 251 5.52 -16.59 13.02
C VAL A 251 5.31 -17.73 12.02
N TRP A 252 4.99 -17.39 10.77
CA TRP A 252 4.90 -18.36 9.69
C TRP A 252 6.27 -18.57 9.06
N THR A 253 6.66 -19.83 8.89
CA THR A 253 7.88 -20.23 8.18
C THR A 253 7.51 -21.05 6.96
N ASN A 254 8.02 -20.71 5.79
CA ASN A 254 7.88 -21.57 4.62
C ASN A 254 8.91 -22.71 4.67
N GLN A 255 8.46 -23.95 4.82
CA GLN A 255 9.31 -25.15 4.79
C GLN A 255 9.27 -25.89 3.45
N ASP A 256 8.38 -25.49 2.53
CA ASP A 256 8.34 -26.04 1.18
C ASP A 256 9.43 -25.43 0.28
N GLY A 257 9.90 -26.21 -0.69
CA GLY A 257 10.84 -25.75 -1.73
C GLY A 257 10.21 -24.83 -2.78
N VAL A 258 8.89 -24.64 -2.72
CA VAL A 258 8.13 -23.71 -3.56
C VAL A 258 7.81 -22.45 -2.75
N SER A 259 7.60 -21.31 -3.41
CA SER A 259 7.24 -20.08 -2.69
C SER A 259 5.77 -20.03 -2.32
N HIS A 260 5.48 -19.52 -1.12
CA HIS A 260 4.12 -19.35 -0.62
C HIS A 260 3.90 -17.92 -0.10
N THR A 261 2.66 -17.59 0.23
CA THR A 261 2.28 -16.38 0.97
C THR A 261 1.32 -16.77 2.08
N THR A 262 1.22 -15.92 3.10
CA THR A 262 0.11 -15.89 4.04
C THR A 262 -0.57 -14.54 3.90
N THR A 263 -1.74 -14.53 3.29
CA THR A 263 -2.45 -13.30 2.95
C THR A 263 -3.88 -13.41 3.47
N ALA A 264 -4.28 -12.50 4.36
CA ALA A 264 -5.62 -12.48 4.92
C ALA A 264 -6.65 -12.06 3.87
N ASP A 265 -7.83 -12.66 3.91
CA ASP A 265 -8.87 -12.43 2.90
C ASP A 265 -9.37 -10.98 2.89
N GLN A 266 -9.39 -10.31 4.05
CA GLN A 266 -9.80 -8.91 4.19
C GLN A 266 -8.61 -7.93 4.25
N GLY A 267 -7.40 -8.38 3.89
CA GLY A 267 -6.22 -7.53 3.79
C GLY A 267 -5.60 -7.11 5.13
N GLN A 268 -5.95 -7.76 6.24
CA GLN A 268 -5.35 -7.47 7.56
C GLN A 268 -3.83 -7.70 7.59
N TRP A 269 -3.34 -8.66 6.78
CA TRP A 269 -1.92 -8.84 6.55
C TRP A 269 -1.64 -9.46 5.18
N ASP A 270 -0.43 -9.21 4.67
CA ASP A 270 0.16 -9.92 3.54
C ASP A 270 1.65 -10.14 3.83
N SER A 271 2.09 -11.40 3.83
CA SER A 271 3.51 -11.73 4.00
C SER A 271 4.36 -11.33 2.80
N GLY A 272 3.74 -11.09 1.65
CA GLY A 272 4.42 -11.16 0.36
C GLY A 272 4.98 -12.57 0.11
N ARG A 273 5.88 -12.69 -0.88
CA ARG A 273 6.43 -13.98 -1.29
C ARG A 273 7.48 -14.51 -0.30
N LEU A 274 7.15 -15.60 0.38
CA LEU A 274 8.06 -16.36 1.25
C LEU A 274 8.71 -17.49 0.46
N ARG A 275 10.04 -17.44 0.33
CA ARG A 275 10.86 -18.55 -0.19
C ARG A 275 11.13 -19.58 0.91
N GLU A 276 11.63 -20.75 0.55
CA GLU A 276 12.05 -21.79 1.49
C GLU A 276 12.92 -21.20 2.63
N GLY A 277 12.56 -21.52 3.86
CA GLY A 277 13.19 -21.04 5.10
C GLY A 277 12.87 -19.59 5.49
N GLN A 278 12.14 -18.82 4.68
CA GLN A 278 11.78 -17.45 5.04
C GLN A 278 10.60 -17.42 6.00
N THR A 279 10.60 -16.40 6.86
CA THR A 279 9.59 -16.20 7.88
C THR A 279 8.86 -14.87 7.71
N PHE A 280 7.61 -14.84 8.19
CA PHE A 280 6.80 -13.65 8.35
C PHE A 280 6.13 -13.72 9.72
N SER A 281 5.96 -12.57 10.38
CA SER A 281 5.31 -12.51 11.68
C SER A 281 4.22 -11.45 11.72
N PHE A 282 3.09 -11.78 12.35
CA PHE A 282 1.98 -10.86 12.59
C PHE A 282 1.46 -11.02 14.01
N THR A 283 1.14 -9.90 14.67
CA THR A 283 0.60 -9.90 16.04
C THR A 283 -0.88 -9.58 16.00
N PHE A 284 -1.70 -10.45 16.60
CA PHE A 284 -3.15 -10.28 16.66
C PHE A 284 -3.53 -9.48 17.89
N THR A 285 -4.01 -8.26 17.72
CA THR A 285 -4.43 -7.37 18.81
C THR A 285 -5.93 -7.38 19.07
N GLU A 286 -6.71 -8.04 18.21
CA GLU A 286 -8.15 -8.13 18.31
C GLU A 286 -8.61 -9.59 18.27
N ALA A 287 -9.59 -9.92 19.11
CA ALA A 287 -10.26 -11.22 19.05
C ALA A 287 -11.12 -11.28 17.78
N GLY A 288 -11.15 -12.45 17.14
CA GLY A 288 -11.83 -12.61 15.87
C GLY A 288 -11.45 -13.88 15.15
N VAL A 289 -12.05 -14.06 13.98
CA VAL A 289 -11.79 -15.19 13.11
C VAL A 289 -11.27 -14.64 11.78
N PHE A 290 -10.05 -15.04 11.42
CA PHE A 290 -9.32 -14.50 10.27
C PHE A 290 -9.00 -15.62 9.27
N SER A 291 -9.78 -15.67 8.20
CA SER A 291 -9.50 -16.54 7.06
C SER A 291 -8.34 -15.97 6.23
N TYR A 292 -7.47 -16.85 5.75
CA TYR A 292 -6.32 -16.48 4.96
C TYR A 292 -5.93 -17.56 3.95
N LEU A 293 -5.25 -17.14 2.89
CA LEU A 293 -4.86 -17.99 1.77
C LEU A 293 -3.44 -17.76 1.30
N CYS A 294 -2.95 -18.65 0.44
CA CYS A 294 -1.75 -18.42 -0.39
C CYS A 294 -2.16 -17.88 -1.76
N THR A 295 -1.69 -16.68 -2.13
CA THR A 295 -2.07 -16.04 -3.39
C THR A 295 -1.44 -16.73 -4.61
N ILE A 296 -0.35 -17.49 -4.41
CA ILE A 296 0.33 -18.28 -5.45
C ILE A 296 -0.40 -19.61 -5.68
N HIS A 297 -0.99 -20.19 -4.63
CA HIS A 297 -1.68 -21.47 -4.64
C HIS A 297 -3.06 -21.33 -3.95
N PRO A 298 -4.10 -20.84 -4.65
CA PRO A 298 -5.35 -20.40 -4.03
C PRO A 298 -6.14 -21.49 -3.28
N SER A 299 -5.83 -22.76 -3.49
CA SER A 299 -6.44 -23.87 -2.72
C SER A 299 -5.90 -23.97 -1.29
N MET A 300 -4.76 -23.36 -0.98
CA MET A 300 -4.18 -23.34 0.36
C MET A 300 -4.90 -22.28 1.19
N THR A 301 -5.91 -22.71 1.94
CA THR A 301 -6.72 -21.87 2.81
C THR A 301 -6.62 -22.38 4.24
N ALA A 302 -6.74 -21.48 5.21
CA ALA A 302 -6.81 -21.79 6.63
C ALA A 302 -7.38 -20.60 7.40
N GLU A 303 -7.53 -20.78 8.71
CA GLU A 303 -8.12 -19.80 9.61
C GLU A 303 -7.26 -19.60 10.87
N VAL A 304 -7.19 -18.35 11.34
CA VAL A 304 -6.72 -18.02 12.69
C VAL A 304 -7.91 -17.59 13.54
N THR A 305 -8.23 -18.36 14.58
CA THR A 305 -9.16 -17.96 15.63
C THR A 305 -8.39 -17.30 16.77
N VAL A 306 -8.75 -16.06 17.10
CA VAL A 306 -8.15 -15.29 18.20
C VAL A 306 -9.17 -15.13 19.32
N THR A 307 -8.85 -15.65 20.52
CA THR A 307 -9.73 -15.62 21.69
C THR A 307 -9.23 -14.64 22.75
N ASN A 308 -10.15 -14.10 23.56
CA ASN A 308 -9.82 -13.33 24.77
C ASN A 308 -9.36 -14.23 25.92
#